data_AF-A0A7V4W9A3-F1
#
_entry.id   AF-A0A7V4W9A3-F1
#
_cell.length_a   1.000
_cell.length_b   1.000
_cell.length_c   1.000
_cell.angle_alpha   90.00
_cell.angle_beta   90.00
_cell.angle_gamma   90.00
#
_symmetry.space_group_name_H-M   'P 1'
#
loop_
_entity.id
_entity.type
_entity.pdbx_description
1 polymer ?
#
loop_
_entity_poly.entity_id
_entity_poly.type
_entity_poly.pdbx_seq_one_letter_code
_entity_poly.pdbx_strand_id
1 'polypeptide(L)' 'MNATVRSDFVTIIGGGLAGCEAAIQIARRGLKVRLFEMRPVVMTPAHRTGYLGELVCSSSLKS' A
#
# COMPACT_ATOMS: atom_id res chain seq x y z
N MET A 1 21.93 24.66 -13.80
CA MET A 1 21.94 23.27 -14.33
C MET A 1 20.87 22.51 -13.56
N ASN A 2 19.72 22.27 -14.20
CA ASN A 2 18.52 21.71 -13.56
C ASN A 2 18.76 20.24 -13.23
N ALA A 3 18.67 19.87 -11.95
CA ALA A 3 18.58 18.49 -11.55
C ALA A 3 17.30 17.91 -12.16
N THR A 4 17.45 17.03 -13.14
CA THR A 4 16.36 16.24 -13.69
C THR A 4 15.72 15.49 -12.53
N VAL A 5 14.54 15.92 -12.10
CA VAL A 5 13.74 15.18 -11.13
C VAL A 5 13.49 13.82 -11.78
N ARG A 6 14.26 12.80 -11.39
CA ARG A 6 13.87 11.41 -11.65
C ARG A 6 12.42 11.31 -11.19
N SER A 7 11.55 10.70 -11.99
CA SER A 7 10.21 10.34 -11.52
C SER A 7 10.37 9.30 -10.42
N ASP A 8 10.72 9.78 -9.24
CA ASP A 8 11.02 8.97 -8.07
C ASP A 8 9.68 8.62 -7.46
N PHE A 9 9.22 7.41 -7.80
CA PHE A 9 8.08 6.81 -7.17
C PHE A 9 8.36 6.65 -5.68
N VAL A 10 7.41 7.07 -4.84
CA VAL A 10 7.41 6.66 -3.44
C VAL A 10 7.00 5.19 -3.41
N THR A 11 7.90 4.34 -2.94
CA THR A 11 7.69 2.89 -2.89
C THR A 11 7.14 2.49 -1.52
N ILE A 12 6.03 1.76 -1.52
CA ILE A 12 5.35 1.24 -0.34
C ILE A 12 5.38 -0.29 -0.43
N ILE A 13 5.84 -0.94 0.64
CA ILE A 13 5.89 -2.39 0.76
C ILE A 13 4.83 -2.83 1.77
N GLY A 14 3.89 -3.66 1.32
CA GLY A 14 2.75 -4.13 2.08
C GLY A 14 1.45 -3.40 1.70
N GLY A 15 0.47 -4.17 1.24
CA GLY A 15 -0.86 -3.72 0.81
C GLY A 15 -1.93 -3.89 1.88
N GLY A 16 -1.58 -3.78 3.16
CA GLY A 16 -2.56 -3.73 4.27
C GLY A 16 -3.23 -2.36 4.39
N LEU A 17 -4.06 -2.17 5.43
CA LEU A 17 -4.77 -0.89 5.66
C LEU A 17 -3.82 0.33 5.66
N ALA A 18 -2.72 0.24 6.41
CA ALA A 18 -1.75 1.33 6.51
C ALA A 18 -1.04 1.62 5.17
N GLY A 19 -0.67 0.58 4.42
CA GLY A 19 -0.01 0.73 3.12
C GLY A 19 -0.95 1.34 2.07
N CYS A 20 -2.22 0.95 2.08
CA CYS A 20 -3.24 1.53 1.20
C CYS A 20 -3.50 3.00 1.53
N GLU A 21 -3.66 3.34 2.81
CA GLU A 21 -3.86 4.73 3.22
C GLU A 21 -2.63 5.58 2.88
N ALA A 22 -1.42 5.10 3.14
CA ALA A 22 -0.20 5.79 2.73
C ALA A 22 -0.16 6.03 1.22
N ALA A 23 -0.51 5.03 0.40
CA ALA A 23 -0.55 5.15 -1.05
C ALA A 23 -1.54 6.24 -1.51
N ILE A 24 -2.73 6.24 -0.95
CA ILE A 24 -3.76 7.24 -1.24
C ILE A 24 -3.29 8.64 -0.81
N GLN A 25 -2.74 8.76 0.39
CA GLN A 25 -2.24 10.02 0.92
C GLN A 25 -1.12 10.60 0.08
N ILE A 26 -0.18 9.77 -0.40
CA ILE A 26 0.92 10.20 -1.27
C ILE A 26 0.40 10.57 -2.66
N ALA A 27 -0.48 9.75 -3.25
CA ALA A 27 -1.06 10.01 -4.56
C ALA A 27 -1.89 11.32 -4.57
N ARG A 28 -2.66 11.58 -3.51
CA ARG A 28 -3.41 12.84 -3.32
C ARG A 28 -2.52 14.09 -3.28
N ARG A 29 -1.24 13.94 -2.92
CA ARG A 29 -0.24 15.03 -2.92
C ARG A 29 0.46 15.19 -4.28
N GLY A 30 0.01 14.48 -5.32
CA GLY A 30 0.55 14.57 -6.68
C GLY A 30 1.85 13.78 -6.90
N LEU A 31 2.24 12.94 -5.95
CA LEU A 31 3.43 12.11 -6.06
C LEU A 31 3.09 10.74 -6.67
N LYS A 32 4.00 10.20 -7.47
CA LYS A 32 3.85 8.85 -8.03
C LYS A 32 4.09 7.80 -6.96
N VAL A 33 3.25 6.77 -6.91
CA VAL A 33 3.33 5.69 -5.91
C VAL A 33 3.57 4.35 -6.59
N ARG A 34 4.43 3.53 -5.99
CA ARG A 34 4.57 2.09 -6.27
C ARG A 34 4.20 1.30 -5.03
N LEU A 35 3.04 0.65 -5.04
CA LEU A 35 2.60 -0.23 -3.95
C LEU A 35 2.91 -1.69 -4.32
N PHE A 36 3.69 -2.36 -3.48
CA PHE A 36 3.97 -3.78 -3.61
C PHE A 36 3.22 -4.57 -2.53
N GLU A 37 2.54 -5.62 -2.95
CA GLU A 37 1.92 -6.61 -2.07
C GLU A 37 2.38 -7.98 -2.56
N MET A 38 2.81 -8.83 -1.61
CA MET A 38 3.30 -10.18 -1.93
C MET A 38 2.15 -11.15 -2.20
N ARG A 39 0.98 -10.88 -1.63
CA ARG A 39 -0.27 -11.61 -1.91
C ARG A 39 -0.77 -11.28 -3.32
N PRO A 40 -1.38 -12.23 -4.04
CA PRO A 40 -1.74 -13.59 -3.62
C PRO A 40 -0.63 -14.64 -3.77
N VAL A 41 0.55 -14.27 -4.30
CA VAL A 41 1.63 -15.23 -4.59
C VAL A 41 2.22 -15.82 -3.31
N VAL A 42 2.46 -14.97 -2.31
CA VAL A 42 2.92 -15.39 -0.98
C VAL A 42 1.89 -14.93 0.05
N MET A 43 1.17 -15.90 0.62
CA MET A 43 0.14 -15.65 1.63
C MET A 43 0.74 -15.65 3.04
N THR A 44 0.14 -14.90 3.96
CA THR A 44 0.40 -15.08 5.41
C THR A 44 -0.69 -15.96 6.02
N PRO A 45 -0.45 -16.58 7.19
CA PRO A 45 -1.45 -17.45 7.84
C PRO A 45 -2.78 -16.75 8.17
N ALA A 46 -2.79 -15.42 8.28
CA ALA A 46 -3.97 -14.65 8.64
C ALA A 46 -4.82 -14.22 7.43
N HIS A 47 -4.20 -14.06 6.24
CA HIS A 47 -4.90 -13.58 5.06
C HIS A 47 -5.50 -14.72 4.24
N ARG A 48 -6.68 -14.48 3.67
CA ARG A 48 -7.43 -15.43 2.83
C ARG A 48 -7.56 -14.97 1.39
N THR A 49 -7.20 -13.72 1.09
CA THR A 49 -7.35 -13.14 -0.26
C THR A 49 -6.08 -12.43 -0.74
N GLY A 50 -5.99 -12.20 -2.04
CA GLY A 50 -5.02 -11.30 -2.65
C GLY A 50 -5.41 -9.82 -2.59
N TYR A 51 -6.51 -9.47 -1.91
CA TYR A 51 -7.02 -8.12 -1.91
C TYR A 51 -6.23 -7.22 -0.96
N LEU A 52 -6.06 -5.97 -1.41
CA LEU A 52 -5.50 -4.91 -0.61
C LEU A 52 -6.44 -4.56 0.55
N GLY A 53 -5.88 -4.18 1.70
CA GLY A 53 -6.63 -3.74 2.86
C GLY A 53 -7.48 -4.82 3.54
N GLU A 54 -7.22 -6.12 3.28
CA GLU A 54 -7.98 -7.22 3.88
C GLU A 54 -7.96 -7.15 5.41
N LEU A 55 -9.15 -7.27 6.01
CA LEU A 55 -9.33 -7.39 7.45
C LEU A 55 -9.24 -8.87 7.86
N VAL A 56 -8.27 -9.20 8.70
CA VAL A 56 -7.96 -10.59 9.07
C VAL A 56 -8.39 -11.00 10.49
N CYS A 57 -9.01 -10.08 11.23
CA CYS A 57 -9.46 -10.32 12.60
C CYS A 57 -10.90 -9.78 12.79
N SER A 58 -11.10 -8.78 13.63
CA SER A 58 -12.41 -8.11 13.79
C SER A 58 -12.66 -7.13 12.66
N SER A 59 -13.90 -7.09 12.16
CA SER A 59 -14.38 -6.06 11.25
C SER A 59 -14.80 -4.77 11.98
N SER A 60 -14.70 -4.73 13.31
CA SER A 60 -14.99 -3.53 14.11
C SER A 60 -13.79 -2.58 14.10
N LEU A 61 -13.96 -1.44 13.42
CA LEU A 61 -13.05 -0.30 13.49
C LEU A 61 -13.47 0.56 14.69
N LYS A 62 -12.61 0.63 15.72
CA LYS A 62 -12.83 1.55 16.84
C LYS A 62 -12.32 2.94 16.47
N SER A 63 -13.10 3.96 16.82
CA SER A 63 -12.79 5.39 16.67
C SER A 63 -12.16 5.97 17.92
#